data_AF-A0A929FWK8-F1
#
_entry.id   AF-A0A929FWK8-F1
#
_cell.length_a   1.000
_cell.length_b   1.000
_cell.length_c   1.000
_cell.angle_alpha   90.00
_cell.angle_beta   90.00
_cell.angle_gamma   90.00
#
_symmetry.space_group_name_H-M   'P 1'
#
loop_
_entity.id
_entity.type
_entity.pdbx_description
1 polymer ?
#
loop_
_entity_poly.entity_id
_entity_poly.type
_entity_poly.pdbx_seq_one_letter_code
_entity_poly.pdbx_strand_id
1 'polypeptide(L)'
;MKLSREKIQKVLEIASEKGEAGFEEKDIAHLFNDEEYDLVFHLDYLTEKGFIDGEFTPGAYAAFAILPKPIHFIRGKITPKGQDYWQGLQQNKEVTAKN
;
A
#
# COMPACT_ATOMS: atom_id res chain seq x y z
N MET A 1 -12.38 -8.60 -4.05
CA MET A 1 -11.32 -8.83 -3.04
C MET A 1 -11.76 -8.22 -1.72
N LYS A 2 -11.18 -8.65 -0.59
CA LYS A 2 -11.46 -8.07 0.73
C LYS A 2 -10.21 -7.39 1.24
N LEU A 3 -10.34 -6.16 1.75
CA LEU A 3 -9.21 -5.46 2.35
C LEU A 3 -8.69 -6.23 3.56
N SER A 4 -7.41 -6.57 3.54
CA SER A 4 -6.69 -7.18 4.66
C SER A 4 -6.00 -6.10 5.47
N ARG A 5 -6.44 -5.94 6.72
CA ARG A 5 -5.81 -5.03 7.68
C ARG A 5 -4.34 -5.41 7.93
N GLU A 6 -4.04 -6.70 7.97
CA GLU A 6 -2.67 -7.18 8.17
C GLU A 6 -1.75 -6.77 7.01
N LYS A 7 -2.20 -6.96 5.76
CA LYS A 7 -1.43 -6.58 4.57
C LYS A 7 -1.21 -5.06 4.52
N ILE A 8 -2.27 -4.28 4.80
CA ILE A 8 -2.18 -2.82 4.93
C ILE A 8 -1.12 -2.40 5.96
N GLN A 9 -1.12 -3.04 7.14
CA GLN A 9 -0.16 -2.72 8.18
C GLN A 9 1.27 -3.01 7.76
N LYS A 10 1.53 -4.18 7.16
CA LYS A 10 2.87 -4.54 6.67
C LYS A 10 3.36 -3.63 5.54
N VAL A 11 2.46 -3.20 4.64
CA VAL A 11 2.82 -2.22 3.61
C VAL A 11 3.20 -0.88 4.24
N LEU A 12 2.44 -0.39 5.22
CA LEU A 12 2.75 0.85 5.92
C LEU A 12 4.03 0.76 6.75
N GLU A 13 4.32 -0.40 7.34
CA GLU A 13 5.57 -0.70 8.01
C GLU A 13 6.76 -0.53 7.05
N ILE A 14 6.74 -1.25 5.92
CA ILE A 14 7.80 -1.18 4.90
C ILE A 14 7.91 0.23 4.35
N ALA A 15 6.79 0.90 4.05
CA ALA A 15 6.78 2.27 3.57
C ALA A 15 7.38 3.24 4.60
N SER A 16 7.12 3.03 5.89
CA SER A 16 7.71 3.81 6.98
C SER A 16 9.21 3.54 7.16
N GLU A 17 9.66 2.29 7.02
CA GLU A 17 11.08 1.92 7.11
C GLU A 17 11.90 2.53 5.97
N LYS A 18 11.32 2.55 4.77
CA LYS A 18 11.96 3.14 3.58
C LYS A 18 11.85 4.67 3.57
N GLY A 19 10.83 5.22 4.23
CA GLY A 19 10.62 6.66 4.39
C GLY A 19 10.64 7.39 3.05
N GLU A 20 11.55 8.36 2.92
CA GLU A 20 11.65 9.18 1.71
C GLU A 20 12.19 8.47 0.48
N ALA A 21 12.93 7.37 0.66
CA ALA A 21 13.47 6.60 -0.45
C ALA A 21 12.37 5.87 -1.24
N GLY A 22 11.23 5.61 -0.59
CA GLY A 22 10.13 4.85 -1.15
C GLY A 22 10.41 3.34 -1.24
N PHE A 23 9.38 2.60 -1.62
CA PHE A 23 9.40 1.14 -1.80
C PHE A 23 8.93 0.77 -3.20
N GLU A 24 9.38 -0.37 -3.69
CA GLU A 24 9.03 -0.91 -5.01
C GLU A 24 8.18 -2.18 -4.86
N GLU A 25 7.58 -2.66 -5.95
CA GLU A 25 6.77 -3.89 -5.95
C GLU A 25 7.51 -5.08 -5.33
N LYS A 26 8.79 -5.26 -5.67
CA LYS A 26 9.63 -6.35 -5.13
C LYS A 26 9.75 -6.34 -3.61
N ASP A 27 9.64 -5.18 -2.96
CA ASP A 27 9.72 -5.05 -1.51
C ASP A 27 8.44 -5.60 -0.83
N ILE A 28 7.32 -5.71 -1.55
CA ILE A 28 6.01 -6.05 -0.97
C ILE A 28 5.28 -7.18 -1.68
N ALA A 29 5.69 -7.60 -2.88
CA ALA A 29 5.02 -8.65 -3.68
C ALA A 29 4.82 -9.96 -2.91
N HIS A 30 5.83 -10.34 -2.13
CA HIS A 30 5.80 -11.53 -1.28
C HIS A 30 4.68 -11.51 -0.22
N LEU A 31 4.20 -10.33 0.19
CA LEU A 31 3.06 -10.19 1.13
C LEU A 31 1.71 -10.57 0.50
N PHE A 32 1.67 -10.60 -0.82
CA PHE A 32 0.47 -10.88 -1.61
C PHE A 32 0.54 -12.24 -2.32
N ASN A 33 1.50 -13.10 -1.98
CA ASN A 33 1.73 -14.38 -2.67
C ASN A 33 1.89 -14.20 -4.19
N ASP A 34 2.50 -13.08 -4.61
CA ASP A 34 2.64 -12.70 -6.02
C ASP A 34 1.29 -12.53 -6.76
N GLU A 35 0.18 -12.37 -6.03
CA GLU A 35 -1.13 -12.00 -6.58
C GLU A 35 -1.20 -10.49 -6.85
N GLU A 36 -0.77 -10.12 -8.05
CA GLU A 36 -0.70 -8.74 -8.53
C GLU A 36 -2.01 -7.94 -8.36
N TYR A 37 -3.16 -8.54 -8.68
CA TYR A 37 -4.45 -7.87 -8.50
C TYR A 37 -4.75 -7.56 -7.03
N ASP A 38 -4.33 -8.43 -6.10
CA ASP A 38 -4.56 -8.22 -4.67
C ASP A 38 -3.64 -7.13 -4.14
N LEU A 39 -2.38 -7.13 -4.59
CA LEU A 39 -1.41 -6.07 -4.32
C LEU A 39 -1.96 -4.70 -4.78
N VAL A 40 -2.35 -4.59 -6.05
CA VAL A 40 -2.87 -3.34 -6.62
C VAL A 40 -4.11 -2.88 -5.88
N PHE A 41 -5.05 -3.79 -5.58
CA PHE A 41 -6.27 -3.46 -4.83
C PHE A 41 -5.98 -2.83 -3.45
N HIS A 42 -4.96 -3.32 -2.73
CA HIS A 42 -4.60 -2.77 -1.42
C HIS A 42 -3.83 -1.45 -1.53
N LEU A 43 -2.93 -1.33 -2.51
CA LEU A 43 -2.14 -0.11 -2.71
C LEU A 43 -2.99 1.03 -3.27
N ASP A 44 -3.96 0.74 -4.13
CA ASP A 44 -4.94 1.69 -4.63
C ASP A 44 -5.74 2.27 -3.45
N TYR A 45 -6.24 1.41 -2.55
CA TYR A 45 -6.89 1.87 -1.31
C TYR A 45 -5.98 2.77 -0.46
N LEU A 46 -4.71 2.40 -0.25
CA LEU A 46 -3.78 3.23 0.54
C LEU A 46 -3.50 4.58 -0.13
N THR A 47 -3.46 4.61 -1.46
CA THR A 47 -3.27 5.82 -2.27
C THR A 47 -4.51 6.71 -2.23
N GLU A 48 -5.70 6.14 -2.41
CA GLU A 48 -6.98 6.86 -2.28
C GLU A 48 -7.18 7.48 -0.89
N LYS A 49 -6.71 6.80 0.16
CA LYS A 49 -6.73 7.36 1.53
C LYS A 49 -5.64 8.40 1.78
N GLY A 50 -4.70 8.56 0.85
CA GLY A 50 -3.56 9.46 0.97
C GLY A 50 -2.61 9.04 2.08
N PHE A 51 -2.48 7.73 2.33
CA PHE A 51 -1.48 7.21 3.26
C PHE A 51 -0.14 6.98 2.55
N ILE A 52 -0.18 6.60 1.28
CA ILE A 52 0.99 6.54 0.42
C ILE A 52 0.74 7.35 -0.84
N ASP A 53 1.82 7.80 -1.47
CA ASP A 53 1.82 8.25 -2.86
C ASP A 53 2.29 7.07 -3.70
N GLY A 54 1.35 6.36 -4.33
CA GLY A 54 1.60 5.21 -5.19
C GLY A 54 1.68 5.60 -6.66
N GLU A 55 2.78 5.24 -7.33
CA GLU A 55 2.91 5.28 -8.77
C GLU A 55 2.59 3.91 -9.35
N PHE A 56 1.62 3.89 -10.26
CA PHE A 56 1.21 2.70 -11.00
C PHE A 56 1.54 2.89 -12.48
N THR A 57 1.75 1.80 -13.21
CA THR A 57 1.79 1.88 -14.66
C THR A 57 0.49 2.51 -15.15
N PRO A 58 0.54 3.33 -16.22
CA PRO A 58 -0.66 3.87 -16.83
C PRO A 58 -1.46 2.74 -17.50
N GLY A 59 -2.17 1.96 -16.69
CA GLY A 59 -3.35 1.24 -17.11
C GLY A 59 -4.44 2.27 -17.23
N ALA A 60 -4.99 2.40 -18.44
CA ALA A 60 -5.95 3.42 -18.78
C ALA A 60 -7.10 3.50 -17.75
N TYR A 61 -7.03 4.47 -16.85
CA TYR A 61 -8.20 5.13 -16.26
C TYR A 61 -8.90 6.01 -17.33
N ALA A 62 -8.80 5.63 -18.60
CA ALA A 62 -9.59 6.21 -19.66
C ALA A 62 -10.85 5.35 -19.75
N ALA A 63 -11.97 5.98 -19.41
CA ALA A 63 -13.30 5.50 -19.69
C ALA A 63 -13.37 4.83 -21.08
N PHE A 64 -14.13 3.74 -21.14
CA PHE A 64 -14.53 2.99 -22.34
C PHE A 64 -13.52 2.00 -22.92
N ALA A 65 -13.94 0.73 -22.85
CA ALA A 65 -13.78 -0.34 -23.84
C ALA A 65 -12.40 -0.55 -24.50
N ILE A 66 -11.88 -1.77 -24.31
CA ILE A 66 -10.83 -2.49 -25.05
C ILE A 66 -9.66 -2.85 -24.12
N LEU A 67 -9.76 -4.06 -23.55
CA LEU A 67 -8.78 -4.84 -22.78
C LEU A 67 -7.85 -4.02 -21.86
N PRO A 68 -8.10 -3.98 -20.53
CA PRO A 68 -7.20 -3.30 -19.61
C PRO A 68 -5.85 -4.01 -19.66
N LYS A 69 -4.79 -3.29 -20.05
CA LYS A 69 -3.44 -3.72 -19.71
C LYS A 69 -3.39 -3.89 -18.19
N PRO A 70 -2.74 -4.95 -17.66
CA PRO A 70 -2.64 -5.12 -16.22
C PRO A 70 -2.02 -3.85 -15.62
N ILE A 71 -2.69 -3.30 -14.60
CA ILE A 71 -2.17 -2.20 -13.79
C ILE A 71 -1.11 -2.81 -12.92
N HIS A 72 0.09 -2.24 -12.93
CA HIS A 72 1.23 -2.69 -12.14
C HIS A 72 1.62 -1.59 -11.18
N PHE A 73 2.04 -1.96 -9.98
CA PHE A 73 2.61 -1.00 -9.04
C PHE A 73 4.10 -0.79 -9.38
N ILE A 74 4.54 0.45 -9.50
CA ILE A 74 5.94 0.76 -9.81
C ILE A 74 6.69 1.02 -8.52
N ARG A 75 6.23 2.03 -7.77
CA ARG A 75 6.85 2.47 -6.52
C ARG A 75 5.86 3.26 -5.69
N GLY A 76 6.13 3.37 -4.41
CA GLY A 76 5.32 4.14 -3.48
C GLY A 76 6.18 4.82 -2.43
N LYS A 77 5.68 5.93 -1.89
CA LYS A 77 6.30 6.63 -0.77
C LYS A 77 5.27 6.84 0.33
N ILE A 78 5.67 6.68 1.59
CA ILE A 78 4.79 7.02 2.70
C ILE A 78 4.58 8.53 2.77
N THR A 79 3.34 8.95 2.95
CA THR A 79 3.01 10.36 3.18
C THR A 79 3.12 10.69 4.68
N PRO A 80 3.16 11.97 5.07
CA PRO A 80 3.06 12.36 6.48
C PRO A 80 1.82 11.79 7.16
N LYS A 81 0.67 11.77 6.47
CA LYS A 81 -0.58 11.20 6.97
C LYS A 81 -0.49 9.69 7.19
N GLY A 82 0.17 8.98 6.27
CA GLY A 82 0.43 7.55 6.41
C GLY A 82 1.35 7.25 7.60
N GLN A 83 2.37 8.10 7.79
CA GLN A 83 3.30 8.01 8.92
C GLN A 83 2.58 8.19 10.26
N ASP A 84 1.73 9.21 10.38
CA ASP A 84 0.93 9.46 11.58
C ASP A 84 -0.02 8.30 11.88
N TYR A 85 -0.68 7.78 10.83
CA TYR A 85 -1.57 6.63 10.97
C TYR A 85 -0.82 5.37 11.42
N TRP A 86 0.37 5.11 10.86
CA TRP A 86 1.23 4.00 11.27
C TRP A 86 1.66 4.13 12.74
N GLN A 87 2.09 5.32 13.17
CA GLN A 87 2.46 5.58 14.56
C GLN A 87 1.28 5.36 15.52
N GLY A 88 0.08 5.82 15.16
CA GLY A 88 -1.13 5.59 15.95
C GLY A 88 -1.50 4.10 16.09
N LEU A 89 -1.23 3.29 15.06
CA LEU A 89 -1.42 1.84 15.13
C LEU A 89 -0.42 1.17 16.08
N GLN A 90 0.82 1.64 16.14
CA GLN A 90 1.85 1.13 17.06
C GLN A 90 1.52 1.46 18.52
N GLN A 91 1.10 2.70 18.78
CA GLN A 91 0.73 3.13 20.14
C GLN A 91 -0.46 2.32 20.69
N ASN A 92 -1.46 2.02 19.86
CA ASN A 92 -2.57 1.17 20.28
C ASN A 92 -2.11 -0.27 20.61
N LYS A 93 -1.16 -0.84 19.86
CA LYS A 93 -0.58 -2.17 20.17
C LYS A 93 0.13 -2.17 21.53
N GLU A 94 0.90 -1.12 21.84
CA GLU A 94 1.59 -1.01 23.14
C GLU A 94 0.62 -0.85 24.31
N VAL A 95 -0.48 -0.10 24.13
CA VAL A 95 -1.50 0.08 25.19
C VAL A 95 -2.27 -1.22 25.43
N THR A 96 -2.53 -2.02 24.38
CA THR A 96 -3.20 -3.32 24.56
C THR A 96 -2.28 -4.39 25.15
N ALA A 97 -0.96 -4.29 24.97
CA ALA A 97 0.02 -5.26 25.48
C ALA A 97 0.39 -5.04 26.96
N LYS A 98 0.07 -3.88 27.54
CA LYS A 98 0.36 -3.53 28.93
C LYS A 98 -0.83 -3.73 29.89
N ASN A 99 -1.95 -4.25 29.42
CA ASN A 99 -3.15 -4.56 30.22
C ASN A 99 -3.38 -6.07 30.33
#